data_AF-A0A6A6GKF0-F1
#
_entry.id   AF-A0A6A6GKF0-F1
#
_cell.length_a   1.000
_cell.length_b   1.000
_cell.length_c   1.000
_cell.angle_alpha   90.00
_cell.angle_beta   90.00
_cell.angle_gamma   90.00
#
_symmetry.space_group_name_H-M   'P 1'
#
loop_
_entity.id
_entity.type
_entity.pdbx_description
1 polymer ?
#
loop_
_entity_poly.entity_id
_entity_poly.type
_entity_poly.pdbx_seq_one_letter_code
_entity_poly.pdbx_strand_id
1 'polypeptide(L)'
;MLWLFTILFALASAFPFEGEMMLQDRGLPGFLSCFRPPARAELPRVDLGMTRYVDSHVFARPPTEQQLPFETWSESGPGHTMRFRAWRTPVRNQFFEAMVEVHIDAPLDMFISFGGTAQRQGRFLGLEIQDNGPVSQSGTSDRTRRIYSFRVGPNHQNIEYWMTGRWG
;
A
#
# COMPACT_ATOMS: atom_id res chain seq x y z
N MET A 1 8.05 48.33 41.88
CA MET A 1 7.36 47.08 41.51
C MET A 1 6.32 47.37 40.44
N LEU A 2 6.75 47.47 39.17
CA LEU A 2 5.89 47.88 38.07
C LEU A 2 6.38 47.32 36.71
N TRP A 3 6.86 46.07 36.72
CA TRP A 3 7.41 45.40 35.52
C TRP A 3 6.89 43.96 35.31
N LEU A 4 5.89 43.52 36.09
CA LEU A 4 5.41 42.13 36.07
C LEU A 4 4.01 41.93 35.43
N PHE A 5 3.39 42.98 34.89
CA PHE A 5 2.05 42.90 34.29
C PHE A 5 2.01 42.94 32.75
N THR A 6 3.14 43.08 32.06
CA THR A 6 3.18 43.21 30.59
C THR A 6 3.32 41.89 29.83
N ILE A 7 3.48 40.74 30.50
CA ILE A 7 3.69 39.44 29.81
C ILE A 7 2.39 38.65 29.57
N LEU A 8 1.28 39.00 30.24
CA LEU A 8 0.03 38.21 30.16
C LEU A 8 -1.01 38.67 29.13
N PHE A 9 -0.77 39.77 28.39
CA PHE A 9 -1.71 40.25 27.36
C PHE A 9 -1.34 39.87 25.91
N ALA A 10 -0.22 39.17 25.68
CA ALA A 10 0.20 38.74 24.34
C ALA A 10 -0.35 37.36 23.92
N LEU A 11 -1.15 36.69 24.76
CA LEU A 11 -1.58 35.29 24.55
C LEU A 11 -3.05 35.13 24.15
N ALA A 12 -3.78 36.20 23.84
CA ALA A 12 -5.25 36.14 23.67
C ALA A 12 -5.82 36.69 22.34
N SER A 13 -5.02 37.03 21.33
CA SER A 13 -5.56 37.61 20.08
C SER A 13 -5.01 37.02 18.80
N ALA A 14 -4.79 35.70 18.75
CA ALA A 14 -4.42 35.01 17.52
C ALA A 14 -5.23 33.73 17.28
N PHE A 15 -6.54 33.77 17.56
CA PHE A 15 -7.53 33.04 16.77
C PHE A 15 -8.78 33.91 16.68
N PRO A 16 -9.30 34.13 15.47
CA PRO A 16 -10.57 33.48 15.20
C PRO A 16 -10.65 32.81 13.83
N PHE A 17 -11.26 31.63 13.87
CA PHE A 17 -12.29 31.12 12.98
C PHE A 17 -11.99 30.88 11.49
N GLU A 18 -12.13 29.58 11.19
CA GLU A 18 -12.59 28.98 9.95
C GLU A 18 -13.65 29.81 9.21
N GLY A 19 -13.44 29.97 7.91
CA GLY A 19 -14.40 30.55 6.98
C GLY A 19 -13.86 30.36 5.57
N GLU A 20 -14.18 29.24 4.95
CA GLU A 20 -13.98 29.01 3.52
C GLU A 20 -14.55 30.18 2.71
N MET A 21 -13.72 30.81 1.89
CA MET A 21 -14.14 31.32 0.59
C MET A 21 -12.93 31.31 -0.35
N MET A 22 -13.00 30.38 -1.30
CA MET A 22 -12.19 30.36 -2.51
C MET A 22 -12.25 31.73 -3.22
N LEU A 23 -11.10 32.23 -3.70
CA LEU A 23 -10.91 32.71 -5.08
C LEU A 23 -9.53 33.36 -5.25
N GLN A 24 -8.72 32.67 -6.07
CA GLN A 24 -8.04 33.24 -7.24
C GLN A 24 -6.66 33.90 -7.06
N ASP A 25 -5.69 33.22 -7.68
CA ASP A 25 -4.48 33.74 -8.34
C ASP A 25 -4.42 35.26 -8.50
N ARG A 26 -3.53 35.92 -7.75
CA ARG A 26 -2.59 36.92 -8.27
C ARG A 26 -1.33 36.91 -7.41
N GLY A 27 -0.20 36.65 -8.07
CA GLY A 27 1.11 36.56 -7.45
C GLY A 27 1.51 37.84 -6.71
N LEU A 28 2.08 37.64 -5.53
CA LEU A 28 2.91 38.61 -4.85
C LEU A 28 4.39 38.19 -5.04
N PRO A 29 5.23 39.00 -5.69
CA PRO A 29 6.65 38.72 -5.84
C PRO A 29 7.34 39.16 -4.55
N GLY A 30 7.57 38.23 -3.63
CA GLY A 30 8.04 38.58 -2.29
C GLY A 30 8.90 37.51 -1.64
N PHE A 31 10.15 37.40 -2.10
CA PHE A 31 11.36 37.12 -1.31
C PHE A 31 11.44 35.93 -0.32
N LEU A 32 10.43 35.06 -0.23
CA LEU A 32 10.41 33.88 0.68
C LEU A 32 10.31 32.54 -0.06
N SER A 33 10.50 32.53 -1.38
CA SER A 33 10.34 31.33 -2.23
C SER A 33 11.54 30.37 -2.22
N CYS A 34 12.64 30.70 -1.52
CA CYS A 34 13.90 29.96 -1.62
C CYS A 34 13.96 28.66 -0.80
N PHE A 35 12.95 28.40 0.03
CA PHE A 35 12.78 27.11 0.72
C PHE A 35 11.47 26.48 0.31
N ARG A 36 11.30 26.23 -0.99
CA ARG A 36 10.49 25.07 -1.38
C ARG A 36 11.41 23.87 -1.12
N PRO A 37 11.11 22.99 -0.13
CA PRO A 37 11.75 21.69 -0.13
C PRO A 37 11.62 21.15 -1.55
N PRO A 38 12.67 20.55 -2.14
CA PRO A 38 12.49 19.87 -3.42
C PRO A 38 11.27 18.98 -3.26
N ALA A 39 10.32 19.06 -4.21
CA ALA A 39 9.19 18.14 -4.22
C ALA A 39 9.81 16.74 -4.09
N ARG A 40 9.48 16.03 -3.00
CA ARG A 40 9.97 14.67 -2.81
C ARG A 40 9.62 13.94 -4.10
N ALA A 41 10.63 13.35 -4.75
CA ALA A 41 10.37 12.57 -5.94
C ALA A 41 9.29 11.55 -5.59
N GLU A 42 8.15 11.64 -6.26
CA GLU A 42 7.03 10.73 -6.02
C GLU A 42 7.52 9.32 -6.37
N LEU A 43 7.53 8.44 -5.37
CA LEU A 43 7.97 7.09 -5.57
C LEU A 43 6.97 6.34 -6.45
N PRO A 44 7.43 5.40 -7.29
CA PRO A 44 6.56 4.69 -8.21
C PRO A 44 5.49 3.91 -7.44
N ARG A 45 4.25 3.93 -7.94
CA ARG A 45 3.16 3.14 -7.40
C ARG A 45 3.32 1.69 -7.88
N VAL A 46 3.10 0.74 -6.99
CA VAL A 46 3.02 -0.68 -7.38
C VAL A 46 1.65 -0.94 -8.00
N ASP A 47 1.64 -1.53 -9.19
CA ASP A 47 0.45 -2.06 -9.86
C ASP A 47 0.85 -3.31 -10.65
N LEU A 48 0.44 -4.47 -10.17
CA LEU A 48 0.86 -5.78 -10.68
C LEU A 48 -0.33 -6.68 -10.96
N GLY A 49 -0.40 -7.21 -12.18
CA GLY A 49 -1.24 -8.34 -12.51
C GLY A 49 -0.69 -9.62 -11.88
N MET A 50 -1.44 -10.20 -10.95
CA MET A 50 -0.98 -11.33 -10.14
C MET A 50 -1.44 -12.70 -10.65
N THR A 51 -2.33 -12.73 -11.65
CA THR A 51 -3.00 -13.95 -12.11
C THR A 51 -2.02 -15.05 -12.49
N ARG A 52 -1.01 -14.72 -13.31
CA ARG A 52 0.01 -15.69 -13.71
C ARG A 52 0.72 -16.30 -12.51
N TYR A 53 1.11 -15.48 -11.52
CA TYR A 53 1.84 -15.93 -10.34
C TYR A 53 0.97 -16.82 -9.44
N VAL A 54 -0.28 -16.44 -9.20
CA VAL A 54 -1.19 -17.21 -8.34
C VAL A 54 -1.56 -18.55 -8.98
N ASP A 55 -1.83 -18.56 -10.29
CA ASP A 55 -2.28 -19.77 -10.99
C ASP A 55 -1.15 -20.74 -11.32
N SER A 56 0.08 -20.25 -11.58
CA SER A 56 1.23 -21.10 -11.86
C SER A 56 1.82 -21.76 -10.61
N HIS A 57 1.54 -21.22 -9.42
CA HIS A 57 2.12 -21.68 -8.17
C HIS A 57 1.04 -22.24 -7.23
N VAL A 58 0.93 -23.57 -7.21
CA VAL A 58 -0.04 -24.27 -6.37
C VAL A 58 0.70 -25.14 -5.35
N PHE A 59 0.54 -24.84 -4.07
CA PHE A 59 1.21 -25.56 -2.99
C PHE A 59 0.19 -26.00 -1.93
N ALA A 60 0.39 -27.17 -1.34
CA ALA A 60 -0.53 -27.67 -0.29
C ALA A 60 -0.39 -26.92 1.04
N ARG A 61 0.67 -26.13 1.20
CA ARG A 61 1.04 -25.32 2.38
C ARG A 61 1.82 -24.09 1.88
N PRO A 62 2.00 -23.04 2.70
CA PRO A 62 2.88 -21.92 2.33
C PRO A 62 4.26 -22.41 1.87
N PRO A 63 4.74 -22.02 0.67
CA PRO A 63 6.00 -22.50 0.13
C PRO A 63 7.18 -21.88 0.89
N THR A 64 8.26 -22.66 1.01
CA THR A 64 9.55 -22.13 1.46
C THR A 64 10.18 -21.24 0.38
N GLU A 65 11.13 -20.39 0.74
CA GLU A 65 11.84 -19.52 -0.24
C GLU A 65 12.64 -20.32 -1.28
N GLN A 66 13.05 -21.54 -0.96
CA GLN A 66 13.70 -22.43 -1.92
C GLN A 66 12.72 -22.97 -2.97
N GLN A 67 11.46 -23.20 -2.58
CA GLN A 67 10.42 -23.72 -3.48
C GLN A 67 9.80 -22.63 -4.35
N LEU A 68 9.63 -21.43 -3.77
CA LEU A 68 9.14 -20.25 -4.46
C LEU A 68 9.97 -19.06 -3.99
N PRO A 69 11.05 -18.70 -4.71
CA PRO A 69 11.87 -17.56 -4.35
C PRO A 69 11.08 -16.26 -4.53
N PHE A 70 11.54 -15.21 -3.86
CA PHE A 70 11.01 -13.88 -4.05
C PHE A 70 11.43 -13.32 -5.41
N GLU A 71 10.50 -12.67 -6.08
CA GLU A 71 10.74 -11.84 -7.25
C GLU A 71 10.86 -10.38 -6.82
N THR A 72 11.82 -9.67 -7.38
CA THR A 72 11.96 -8.23 -7.17
C THR A 72 11.07 -7.50 -8.15
N TRP A 73 10.25 -6.57 -7.66
CA TRP A 73 9.45 -5.72 -8.52
C TRP A 73 10.32 -4.87 -9.42
N SER A 74 9.97 -4.77 -10.70
CA SER A 74 10.79 -4.20 -11.76
C SER A 74 11.14 -2.72 -11.55
N GLU A 75 10.31 -1.96 -10.85
CA GLU A 75 10.56 -0.54 -10.55
C GLU A 75 11.18 -0.35 -9.16
N SER A 76 11.63 -1.42 -8.52
CA SER A 76 12.46 -1.32 -7.31
C SER A 76 13.75 -0.57 -7.62
N GLY A 77 14.16 0.28 -6.69
CA GLY A 77 15.41 1.01 -6.79
C GLY A 77 15.99 1.37 -5.43
N PRO A 78 17.10 2.14 -5.41
CA PRO A 78 17.70 2.60 -4.17
C PRO A 78 16.67 3.27 -3.25
N GLY A 79 16.55 2.76 -2.03
CA GLY A 79 15.64 3.30 -1.01
C GLY A 79 14.16 2.92 -1.14
N HIS A 80 13.79 2.04 -2.08
CA HIS A 80 12.40 1.61 -2.29
C HIS A 80 12.31 0.22 -2.95
N THR A 81 13.04 -0.75 -2.41
CA THR A 81 13.04 -2.12 -2.92
C THR A 81 11.84 -2.91 -2.40
N MET A 82 11.05 -3.48 -3.33
CA MET A 82 9.97 -4.42 -3.00
C MET A 82 10.25 -5.77 -3.64
N ARG A 83 10.10 -6.81 -2.82
CA ARG A 83 10.10 -8.21 -3.24
C ARG A 83 8.77 -8.86 -2.95
N PHE A 84 8.32 -9.75 -3.80
CA PHE A 84 7.06 -10.45 -3.62
C PHE A 84 7.11 -11.87 -4.14
N ARG A 85 6.14 -12.68 -3.71
CA ARG A 85 5.83 -13.98 -4.30
C ARG A 85 4.36 -14.28 -4.07
N ALA A 86 3.73 -14.98 -5.00
CA ALA A 86 2.31 -15.31 -4.89
C ALA A 86 2.06 -16.76 -5.28
N TRP A 87 1.05 -17.34 -4.64
CA TRP A 87 0.64 -18.72 -4.85
C TRP A 87 -0.81 -18.90 -4.42
N ARG A 88 -1.36 -20.09 -4.69
CA ARG A 88 -2.60 -20.53 -4.06
C ARG A 88 -2.44 -21.84 -3.32
N THR A 89 -3.22 -21.97 -2.26
CA THR A 89 -3.29 -23.16 -1.43
C THR A 89 -4.67 -23.79 -1.56
N PRO A 90 -4.80 -25.01 -2.12
CA PRO A 90 -6.07 -25.72 -2.13
C PRO A 90 -6.58 -25.97 -0.70
N VAL A 91 -7.87 -25.76 -0.50
CA VAL A 91 -8.59 -25.99 0.75
C VAL A 91 -9.67 -27.06 0.49
N ARG A 92 -10.30 -27.59 1.56
CA ARG A 92 -11.40 -28.55 1.44
C ARG A 92 -12.57 -27.98 0.62
N ASN A 93 -13.40 -28.87 0.09
CA ASN A 93 -14.63 -28.52 -0.65
C ASN A 93 -14.40 -27.63 -1.88
N GLN A 94 -13.29 -27.84 -2.60
CA GLN A 94 -12.93 -27.10 -3.83
C GLN A 94 -12.72 -25.59 -3.60
N PHE A 95 -12.52 -25.16 -2.35
CA PHE A 95 -12.03 -23.82 -2.05
C PHE A 95 -10.52 -23.76 -2.27
N PHE A 96 -10.00 -22.55 -2.43
CA PHE A 96 -8.58 -22.30 -2.29
C PHE A 96 -8.35 -20.93 -1.66
N GLU A 97 -7.17 -20.73 -1.11
CA GLU A 97 -6.71 -19.44 -0.61
C GLU A 97 -5.67 -18.88 -1.58
N ALA A 98 -5.93 -17.70 -2.14
CA ALA A 98 -4.95 -16.97 -2.91
C ALA A 98 -4.11 -16.13 -1.94
N MET A 99 -2.80 -16.15 -2.12
CA MET A 99 -1.86 -15.52 -1.19
C MET A 99 -0.81 -14.73 -1.98
N VAL A 100 -0.48 -13.54 -1.49
CA VAL A 100 0.74 -12.83 -1.86
C VAL A 100 1.51 -12.50 -0.62
N GLU A 101 2.81 -12.72 -0.68
CA GLU A 101 3.73 -12.34 0.35
C GLU A 101 4.64 -11.25 -0.16
N VAL A 102 4.69 -10.14 0.58
CA VAL A 102 5.44 -8.94 0.23
C VAL A 102 6.51 -8.72 1.28
N HIS A 103 7.70 -8.38 0.81
CA HIS A 103 8.84 -7.99 1.63
C HIS A 103 9.36 -6.63 1.13
N ILE A 104 9.51 -5.68 2.04
CA ILE A 104 10.10 -4.37 1.75
C ILE A 104 11.51 -4.29 2.33
N ASP A 105 12.49 -4.11 1.43
CA ASP A 105 13.89 -3.84 1.78
C ASP A 105 14.19 -2.35 1.60
N ALA A 106 13.40 -1.52 2.29
CA ALA A 106 13.47 -0.07 2.19
C ALA A 106 13.23 0.57 3.57
N PRO A 107 13.76 1.78 3.79
CA PRO A 107 13.47 2.60 4.98
C PRO A 107 12.14 3.36 4.81
N LEU A 108 11.17 2.81 4.10
CA LEU A 108 9.84 3.37 3.90
C LEU A 108 8.79 2.28 4.10
N ASP A 109 7.64 2.65 4.65
CA ASP A 109 6.51 1.74 4.77
C ASP A 109 5.76 1.70 3.43
N MET A 110 5.08 0.60 3.17
CA MET A 110 4.20 0.49 2.01
C MET A 110 2.82 -0.01 2.44
N PHE A 111 1.78 0.66 1.99
CA PHE A 111 0.41 0.14 2.07
C PHE A 111 0.11 -0.67 0.82
N ILE A 112 -0.17 -1.97 1.00
CA ILE A 112 -0.50 -2.91 -0.07
C ILE A 112 -1.99 -3.24 -0.03
N SER A 113 -2.58 -3.42 -1.21
CA SER A 113 -3.86 -4.08 -1.40
C SER A 113 -3.67 -5.23 -2.39
N PHE A 114 -4.11 -6.43 -2.04
CA PHE A 114 -4.14 -7.61 -2.89
C PHE A 114 -5.58 -8.07 -3.06
N GLY A 115 -6.01 -8.30 -4.29
CA GLY A 115 -7.40 -8.63 -4.57
C GLY A 115 -7.59 -9.52 -5.78
N GLY A 116 -8.84 -9.92 -5.95
CA GLY A 116 -9.29 -10.74 -7.07
C GLY A 116 -10.68 -10.32 -7.52
N THR A 117 -10.85 -10.21 -8.83
CA THR A 117 -12.15 -9.94 -9.46
C THR A 117 -12.52 -11.05 -10.41
N ALA A 118 -13.80 -11.38 -10.48
CA ALA A 118 -14.34 -12.28 -11.49
C ALA A 118 -15.69 -11.77 -11.96
N GLN A 119 -15.92 -11.79 -13.27
CA GLN A 119 -17.22 -11.47 -13.82
C GLN A 119 -18.18 -12.65 -13.66
N ARG A 120 -19.47 -12.36 -13.47
CA ARG A 120 -20.50 -13.39 -13.46
C ARG A 120 -20.62 -13.99 -14.87
N GLN A 121 -20.54 -15.32 -14.98
CA GLN A 121 -20.64 -16.02 -16.26
C GLN A 121 -21.45 -17.32 -16.12
N GLY A 122 -22.65 -17.34 -16.69
CA GLY A 122 -23.55 -18.50 -16.61
C GLY A 122 -23.87 -18.88 -15.16
N ARG A 123 -23.46 -20.09 -14.75
CA ARG A 123 -23.64 -20.61 -13.39
C ARG A 123 -22.60 -20.10 -12.38
N PHE A 124 -21.51 -19.48 -12.84
CA PHE A 124 -20.45 -18.97 -11.97
C PHE A 124 -20.80 -17.59 -11.45
N LEU A 125 -20.58 -17.38 -10.16
CA LEU A 125 -20.83 -16.12 -9.47
C LEU A 125 -19.65 -15.17 -9.73
N GLY A 126 -19.96 -13.88 -9.82
CA GLY A 126 -18.93 -12.85 -9.77
C GLY A 126 -18.21 -12.84 -8.43
N LEU A 127 -17.04 -12.23 -8.40
CA LEU A 127 -16.21 -12.06 -7.19
C LEU A 127 -15.62 -10.65 -7.21
N GLU A 128 -15.62 -10.00 -6.07
CA GLU A 128 -14.80 -8.82 -5.78
C GLU A 128 -14.39 -8.92 -4.32
N ILE A 129 -13.10 -9.15 -4.09
CA ILE A 129 -12.56 -9.36 -2.75
C ILE A 129 -11.12 -8.84 -2.70
N GLN A 130 -10.74 -8.32 -1.54
CA GLN A 130 -9.38 -7.84 -1.30
C GLN A 130 -8.99 -7.99 0.17
N ASP A 131 -7.69 -8.07 0.41
CA ASP A 131 -7.04 -7.89 1.70
C ASP A 131 -6.01 -6.77 1.56
N ASN A 132 -5.86 -5.95 2.60
CA ASN A 132 -5.02 -4.76 2.55
C ASN A 132 -4.39 -4.40 3.89
N GLY A 133 -3.28 -3.67 3.84
CA GLY A 133 -2.64 -3.15 5.03
C GLY A 133 -1.18 -2.77 4.83
N PRO A 134 -0.57 -2.18 5.87
CA PRO A 134 0.83 -1.78 5.81
C PRO A 134 1.78 -2.99 5.92
N VAL A 135 2.93 -2.86 5.28
CA VAL A 135 4.14 -3.63 5.53
C VAL A 135 5.26 -2.61 5.83
N SER A 136 6.03 -2.84 6.90
CA SER A 136 6.89 -1.82 7.49
C SER A 136 8.38 -2.15 7.36
N GLN A 137 9.25 -1.17 7.59
CA GLN A 137 10.70 -1.22 7.33
C GLN A 137 11.49 -2.35 7.99
N SER A 138 12.56 -2.77 7.29
CA SER A 138 13.63 -3.63 7.80
C SER A 138 14.61 -2.85 8.69
N GLY A 139 14.26 -2.71 9.96
CA GLY A 139 15.18 -2.14 10.93
C GLY A 139 14.73 -2.26 12.39
N THR A 140 13.42 -2.36 12.64
CA THR A 140 12.88 -2.34 14.01
C THR A 140 11.71 -3.31 14.24
N SER A 141 11.31 -4.13 13.25
CA SER A 141 10.11 -4.95 13.34
C SER A 141 10.18 -6.24 12.52
N ASP A 142 9.57 -7.32 13.01
CA ASP A 142 9.26 -8.55 12.26
C ASP A 142 8.26 -8.32 11.10
N ARG A 143 7.79 -7.09 10.90
CA ARG A 143 6.81 -6.67 9.89
C ARG A 143 7.41 -6.22 8.55
N THR A 144 8.68 -6.52 8.30
CA THR A 144 9.31 -6.36 6.96
C THR A 144 8.61 -7.16 5.90
N ARG A 145 7.95 -8.22 6.34
CA ARG A 145 7.29 -9.22 5.54
C ARG A 145 5.84 -9.33 5.99
N ARG A 146 4.93 -9.40 5.03
CA ARG A 146 3.51 -9.63 5.30
C ARG A 146 2.89 -10.48 4.21
N ILE A 147 2.02 -11.39 4.64
CA ILE A 147 1.16 -12.17 3.76
C ILE A 147 -0.21 -11.50 3.73
N TYR A 148 -0.73 -11.32 2.53
CA TYR A 148 -2.11 -10.94 2.26
C TYR A 148 -2.81 -12.13 1.63
N SER A 149 -4.04 -12.40 2.05
CA SER A 149 -4.77 -13.55 1.51
C SER A 149 -6.28 -13.37 1.54
N PHE A 150 -6.93 -14.10 0.65
CA PHE A 150 -8.38 -14.24 0.65
C PHE A 150 -8.79 -15.60 0.12
N ARG A 151 -9.95 -16.06 0.59
CA ARG A 151 -10.50 -17.36 0.21
C ARG A 151 -11.41 -17.22 -1.00
N VAL A 152 -11.23 -18.12 -1.96
CA VAL A 152 -12.05 -18.25 -3.15
C VAL A 152 -12.87 -19.54 -3.07
N GLY A 153 -14.18 -19.42 -3.30
CA GLY A 153 -15.11 -20.55 -3.36
C GLY A 153 -15.20 -21.24 -4.72
N PRO A 154 -15.81 -22.43 -4.77
CA PRO A 154 -15.87 -23.26 -5.98
C PRO A 154 -16.73 -22.70 -7.12
N ASN A 155 -17.56 -21.70 -6.84
CA ASN A 155 -18.48 -21.11 -7.81
C ASN A 155 -17.90 -19.90 -8.56
N HIS A 156 -16.59 -19.65 -8.45
CA HIS A 156 -15.90 -18.55 -9.12
C HIS A 156 -14.88 -19.11 -10.13
N GLN A 157 -14.81 -18.51 -11.32
CA GLN A 157 -13.86 -18.87 -12.38
C GLN A 157 -13.31 -17.60 -13.04
N ASN A 158 -12.22 -17.75 -13.79
CA ASN A 158 -11.57 -16.65 -14.53
C ASN A 158 -11.26 -15.44 -13.64
N ILE A 159 -10.67 -15.71 -12.48
CA ILE A 159 -10.37 -14.67 -11.49
C ILE A 159 -9.13 -13.91 -11.96
N GLU A 160 -9.26 -12.61 -12.09
CA GLU A 160 -8.16 -11.69 -12.32
C GLU A 160 -7.62 -11.23 -10.97
N TYR A 161 -6.37 -11.60 -10.68
CA TYR A 161 -5.70 -11.22 -9.45
C TYR A 161 -4.85 -9.98 -9.69
N TRP A 162 -4.82 -9.09 -8.71
CA TRP A 162 -4.05 -7.86 -8.78
C TRP A 162 -3.45 -7.53 -7.42
N MET A 163 -2.34 -6.80 -7.44
CA MET A 163 -1.73 -6.20 -6.27
C MET A 163 -1.37 -4.76 -6.57
N THR A 164 -1.75 -3.86 -5.66
CA THR A 164 -1.34 -2.45 -5.73
C THR A 164 -0.66 -2.03 -4.44
N GLY A 165 0.20 -1.02 -4.53
CA GLY A 165 1.00 -0.55 -3.39
C GLY A 165 1.33 0.94 -3.47
N ARG A 166 1.37 1.61 -2.32
CA ARG A 166 1.77 3.01 -2.19
C ARG A 166 2.75 3.18 -1.04
N TRP A 167 3.86 3.88 -1.30
CA TRP A 167 4.86 4.23 -0.31
C TRP A 167 4.32 5.30 0.66
N GLY A 168 4.67 5.17 1.95
CA GLY A 168 4.26 6.05 3.04
C GLY A 168 5.41 6.68 3.78
#